data_AF-A0A948QPV7-F1
#
_entry.id   AF-A0A948QPV7-F1
#
_cell.length_a   1.000
_cell.length_b   1.000
_cell.length_c   1.000
_cell.angle_alpha   90.00
_cell.angle_beta   90.00
_cell.angle_gamma   90.00
#
_symmetry.space_group_name_H-M   'P 1'
#
loop_
_entity.id
_entity.type
_entity.pdbx_description
1 polymer ?
#
loop_
_entity_poly.entity_id
_entity_poly.type
_entity_poly.pdbx_seq_one_letter_code
_entity_poly.pdbx_strand_id
1 'polypeptide(L)'
;MRKFIYKKDLRNFMDALSVDNDIFYLTSGQSYKKYGRDDTAEELDIDVVRAITPLKSFYFIQSEKTDIPLSPPKKRNIIFGVKPCDLRAKFVLDKMFMEGVCADPLYEYHLKNTLIFSSDCPKPQSSCFCSFVEGKPYVETGKQAYDLNFSPAAGGYIVEAGSPEGEKILAQLEAFFDDVPGEMLTKRDEARQESIRMLDEINRDFAVLKNADLKKRAKENYLSGWWKEASKTCVQCTGCNNICPSCYCFYLRPGDEFQ
;
A
#
# COMPACT_ATOMS: atom_id res chain seq x y z
N MET A 1 -9.61 17.16 5.19
CA MET A 1 -8.72 18.35 5.20
C MET A 1 -7.64 18.18 4.14
N ARG A 2 -7.29 19.23 3.38
CA ARG A 2 -6.23 19.21 2.36
C ARG A 2 -5.15 20.23 2.73
N LYS A 3 -3.90 19.82 2.63
CA LYS A 3 -2.72 20.63 2.97
C LYS A 3 -1.66 20.46 1.87
N PHE A 4 -0.71 21.38 1.75
CA PHE A 4 0.40 21.27 0.82
C PHE A 4 1.72 21.18 1.58
N ILE A 5 2.62 20.29 1.17
CA ILE A 5 3.98 20.20 1.72
C ILE A 5 5.00 20.26 0.60
N TYR A 6 6.02 21.11 0.72
CA TYR A 6 7.11 21.14 -0.26
C TYR A 6 8.01 19.91 -0.12
N LYS A 7 8.59 19.48 -1.24
CA LYS A 7 9.52 18.34 -1.25
C LYS A 7 10.74 18.59 -0.34
N LYS A 8 11.20 19.85 -0.22
CA LYS A 8 12.30 20.25 0.68
C LYS A 8 11.97 20.05 2.17
N ASP A 9 10.69 20.09 2.55
CA ASP A 9 10.24 20.02 3.95
C ASP A 9 9.88 18.59 4.37
N LEU A 10 9.79 17.65 3.42
CA LEU A 10 9.49 16.24 3.71
C LEU A 10 10.47 15.61 4.69
N ARG A 11 11.77 15.94 4.61
CA ARG A 11 12.78 15.38 5.52
C ARG A 11 12.52 15.82 6.96
N ASN A 12 12.30 17.12 7.17
CA ASN A 12 12.02 17.65 8.51
C ASN A 12 10.69 17.10 9.07
N PHE A 13 9.69 16.90 8.20
CA PHE A 13 8.43 16.24 8.55
C PHE A 13 8.67 14.77 8.99
N MET A 14 9.48 14.01 8.26
CA MET A 14 9.86 12.64 8.64
C MET A 14 10.71 12.62 9.91
N ASP A 15 11.60 13.58 10.12
CA ASP A 15 12.41 13.70 11.34
C ASP A 15 11.52 13.88 12.57
N ALA A 16 10.50 14.74 12.49
CA ALA A 16 9.53 14.94 13.56
C ALA A 16 8.78 13.65 13.89
N LEU A 17 8.30 12.93 12.87
CA LEU A 17 7.59 11.66 13.05
C LEU A 17 8.48 10.52 13.55
N SER A 18 9.77 10.52 13.19
CA SER A 18 10.72 9.46 13.55
C SER A 18 11.01 9.38 15.06
N VAL A 19 10.64 10.42 15.81
CA VAL A 19 10.79 10.46 17.27
C VAL A 19 10.01 9.30 17.91
N ASP A 20 8.73 9.16 17.53
CA ASP A 20 7.80 8.18 18.12
C ASP A 20 7.49 6.99 17.20
N ASN A 21 7.95 7.03 15.95
CA ASN A 21 7.63 6.03 14.93
C ASN A 21 8.88 5.47 14.25
N ASP A 22 8.80 4.22 13.82
CA ASP A 22 9.72 3.63 12.85
C ASP A 22 9.17 3.87 11.46
N ILE A 23 9.88 4.64 10.62
CA ILE A 23 9.40 4.99 9.28
C ILE A 23 10.08 4.08 8.26
N PHE A 24 9.30 3.49 7.36
CA PHE A 24 9.77 2.75 6.19
C PHE A 24 9.26 3.45 4.94
N TYR A 25 10.15 3.93 4.08
CA TYR A 25 9.77 4.72 2.91
C TYR A 25 10.14 4.02 1.61
N LEU A 26 9.33 4.28 0.58
CA LEU A 26 9.58 3.81 -0.78
C LEU A 26 10.78 4.53 -1.39
N THR A 27 11.75 3.75 -1.86
CA THR A 27 12.93 4.24 -2.57
C THR A 27 12.75 4.15 -4.08
N SER A 28 13.56 4.91 -4.84
CA SER A 28 13.67 4.79 -6.30
C SER A 28 14.01 3.36 -6.79
N GLY A 29 14.67 2.56 -5.95
CA GLY A 29 14.95 1.12 -6.18
C GLY A 29 13.74 0.19 -6.01
N GLN A 30 12.51 0.71 -5.88
CA GLN A 30 11.28 -0.06 -5.71
C GLN A 30 11.33 -1.00 -4.49
N SER A 31 11.85 -0.49 -3.37
CA SER A 31 11.93 -1.20 -2.10
C SER A 31 11.56 -0.27 -0.95
N TYR A 32 11.16 -0.84 0.18
CA TYR A 32 11.01 -0.07 1.41
C TYR A 32 12.32 -0.08 2.19
N LYS A 33 12.85 1.10 2.51
CA LYS A 33 14.02 1.28 3.37
C LYS A 33 13.58 1.87 4.70
N LYS A 34 14.16 1.41 5.81
CA LYS A 34 13.96 2.02 7.12
C LYS A 34 14.67 3.37 7.16
N TYR A 35 13.95 4.42 7.53
CA TYR A 35 14.46 5.78 7.66
C TYR A 35 15.50 5.88 8.77
N GLY A 36 16.69 6.37 8.39
CA GLY A 36 17.70 6.89 9.28
C GLY A 36 17.84 8.40 9.10
N ARG A 37 18.18 9.13 10.17
CA ARG A 37 18.40 10.60 10.08
C ARG A 37 19.54 10.96 9.14
N ASP A 38 20.48 10.05 8.91
CA ASP A 38 21.60 10.23 7.98
C ASP A 38 21.24 9.90 6.52
N ASP A 39 20.01 9.44 6.25
CA ASP A 39 19.56 9.17 4.89
C ASP A 39 19.50 10.46 4.05
N THR A 40 19.94 10.36 2.81
CA THR A 40 19.90 11.47 1.86
C THR A 40 18.51 11.62 1.24
N ALA A 41 18.06 12.86 1.06
CA ALA A 41 16.76 13.17 0.45
C ALA A 41 16.59 12.62 -0.99
N GLU A 42 17.69 12.30 -1.66
CA GLU A 42 17.72 11.75 -3.03
C GLU A 42 17.17 10.31 -3.11
N GLU A 43 17.19 9.56 -2.02
CA GLU A 43 16.67 8.18 -2.00
C GLU A 43 15.15 8.10 -1.80
N LEU A 44 14.56 9.14 -1.19
CA LEU A 44 13.12 9.25 -0.98
C LEU A 44 12.44 9.67 -2.29
N ASP A 45 11.94 8.67 -3.02
CA ASP A 45 11.18 8.90 -4.24
C ASP A 45 9.84 8.16 -4.17
N ILE A 46 8.86 8.83 -3.57
CA ILE A 46 7.49 8.33 -3.51
C ILE A 46 6.71 8.57 -4.80
N ASP A 47 7.34 9.05 -5.89
CA ASP A 47 6.68 9.27 -7.19
C ASP A 47 6.86 8.05 -8.13
N VAL A 48 7.69 7.08 -7.74
CA VAL A 48 7.93 5.83 -8.50
C VAL A 48 6.77 4.86 -8.37
N VAL A 49 6.86 3.72 -9.07
CA VAL A 49 5.90 2.60 -8.94
C VAL A 49 6.03 1.92 -7.58
N ARG A 50 5.06 1.06 -7.21
CA ARG A 50 5.07 0.29 -5.95
C ARG A 50 6.38 -0.47 -5.72
N ALA A 51 6.65 -0.80 -4.46
CA ALA A 51 7.75 -1.69 -4.11
C ALA A 51 7.57 -3.09 -4.72
N ILE A 52 8.68 -3.79 -4.95
CA ILE A 52 8.74 -5.19 -5.39
C ILE A 52 8.19 -6.08 -4.27
N THR A 53 8.71 -5.91 -3.05
CA THR A 53 8.15 -6.56 -1.86
C THR A 53 6.79 -5.93 -1.53
N PRO A 54 5.71 -6.72 -1.51
CA PRO A 54 4.39 -6.20 -1.22
C PRO A 54 4.27 -5.53 0.14
N LEU A 55 3.39 -4.54 0.26
CA LEU A 55 3.04 -3.91 1.54
C LEU A 55 2.67 -4.93 2.63
N LYS A 56 2.10 -6.07 2.24
CA LYS A 56 1.66 -7.09 3.21
C LYS A 56 2.77 -7.66 4.08
N SER A 57 4.05 -7.55 3.67
CA SER A 57 5.16 -8.03 4.51
C SER A 57 5.26 -7.31 5.86
N PHE A 58 4.57 -6.17 6.04
CA PHE A 58 4.51 -5.44 7.31
C PHE A 58 3.42 -5.92 8.27
N TYR A 59 2.44 -6.70 7.80
CA TYR A 59 1.30 -7.13 8.63
C TYR A 59 0.84 -8.58 8.39
N PHE A 60 1.45 -9.28 7.45
CA PHE A 60 1.29 -10.69 7.20
C PHE A 60 2.69 -11.32 7.17
N ILE A 61 3.21 -11.63 8.36
CA ILE A 61 4.57 -12.15 8.54
C ILE A 61 4.58 -13.65 8.22
N GLN A 62 5.66 -14.12 7.61
CA GLN A 62 5.75 -15.48 7.07
C GLN A 62 5.59 -16.59 8.12
N SER A 63 6.07 -16.34 9.33
CA SER A 63 5.97 -17.27 10.44
C SER A 63 5.97 -16.47 11.74
N GLU A 64 4.92 -16.64 12.52
CA GLU A 64 4.77 -16.01 13.82
C GLU A 64 4.28 -17.04 14.83
N LYS A 65 4.78 -16.91 16.06
CA LYS A 65 4.32 -17.73 17.17
C LYS A 65 3.04 -17.13 17.74
N THR A 66 2.01 -17.96 17.89
CA THR A 66 0.69 -17.52 18.35
C THR A 66 0.57 -17.44 19.87
N ASP A 67 1.55 -17.95 20.61
CA ASP A 67 1.55 -18.02 22.08
C ASP A 67 2.24 -16.81 22.75
N ILE A 68 2.75 -15.86 21.96
CA ILE A 68 3.40 -14.65 22.47
C ILE A 68 2.33 -13.62 22.85
N PRO A 69 2.33 -13.10 24.10
CA PRO A 69 1.45 -12.02 24.49
C PRO A 69 1.66 -10.77 23.63
N LEU A 70 0.58 -10.26 23.04
CA LEU A 70 0.59 -9.05 22.23
C LEU A 70 0.58 -7.81 23.12
N SER A 71 1.75 -7.21 23.35
CA SER A 71 1.88 -5.91 24.00
C SER A 71 2.04 -4.78 22.98
N PRO A 72 1.46 -3.58 23.20
CA PRO A 72 1.70 -2.44 22.33
C PRO A 72 3.21 -2.20 22.12
N PRO A 73 3.66 -2.00 20.87
CA PRO A 73 5.07 -1.75 20.60
C PRO A 73 5.47 -0.37 21.12
N LYS A 74 6.77 -0.19 21.39
CA LYS A 74 7.32 1.10 21.82
C LYS A 74 7.17 2.19 20.75
N LYS A 75 7.20 1.80 19.48
CA LYS A 75 7.04 2.66 18.31
C LYS A 75 6.07 2.00 17.34
N ARG A 76 5.23 2.81 16.69
CA ARG A 76 4.41 2.36 15.56
C ARG A 76 5.22 2.41 14.28
N ASN A 77 4.86 1.61 13.30
CA ASN A 77 5.42 1.71 11.96
C ASN A 77 4.68 2.80 11.17
N ILE A 78 5.39 3.61 10.38
CA ILE A 78 4.82 4.40 9.30
C ILE A 78 5.36 3.83 8.00
N ILE A 79 4.48 3.37 7.11
CA ILE A 79 4.88 2.94 5.77
C ILE A 79 4.55 4.06 4.79
N PHE A 80 5.56 4.66 4.19
CA PHE A 80 5.46 5.86 3.38
C PHE A 80 5.75 5.58 1.89
N GLY A 81 4.91 6.11 1.01
CA GLY A 81 4.97 5.87 -0.42
C GLY A 81 4.10 4.70 -0.87
N VAL A 82 3.18 4.24 -0.02
CA VAL A 82 2.32 3.10 -0.33
C VAL A 82 1.43 3.40 -1.53
N LYS A 83 1.39 2.51 -2.52
CA LYS A 83 0.61 2.74 -3.73
C LYS A 83 -0.83 2.27 -3.60
N PRO A 84 -1.79 2.87 -4.32
CA PRO A 84 -3.20 2.50 -4.21
C PRO A 84 -3.47 1.04 -4.61
N CYS A 85 -2.64 0.46 -5.49
CA CYS A 85 -2.72 -0.97 -5.80
C CYS A 85 -2.37 -1.87 -4.61
N ASP A 86 -1.45 -1.46 -3.73
CA ASP A 86 -1.17 -2.17 -2.48
C ASP A 86 -2.33 -2.02 -1.49
N LEU A 87 -2.96 -0.85 -1.42
CA LEU A 87 -4.17 -0.64 -0.59
C LEU A 87 -5.34 -1.50 -1.08
N ARG A 88 -5.48 -1.68 -2.40
CA ARG A 88 -6.46 -2.58 -2.98
C ARG A 88 -6.18 -4.04 -2.61
N ALA A 89 -4.92 -4.44 -2.59
CA ALA A 89 -4.53 -5.77 -2.15
C ALA A 89 -4.77 -5.96 -0.65
N LYS A 90 -4.43 -4.96 0.18
CA LYS A 90 -4.75 -4.92 1.61
C LYS A 90 -6.25 -5.10 1.85
N PHE A 91 -7.11 -4.43 1.09
CA PHE A 91 -8.56 -4.61 1.20
C PHE A 91 -8.98 -6.08 1.05
N VAL A 92 -8.35 -6.84 0.15
CA VAL A 92 -8.61 -8.28 0.00
C VAL A 92 -8.15 -9.07 1.23
N LEU A 93 -7.01 -8.73 1.81
CA LEU A 93 -6.51 -9.35 3.04
C LEU A 93 -7.38 -9.03 4.25
N ASP A 94 -7.84 -7.78 4.38
CA ASP A 94 -8.76 -7.36 5.43
C ASP A 94 -10.07 -8.17 5.39
N LYS A 95 -10.59 -8.47 4.19
CA LYS A 95 -11.76 -9.37 4.04
C LYS A 95 -11.53 -10.77 4.62
N MET A 96 -10.29 -11.25 4.61
CA MET A 96 -9.96 -12.60 5.10
C MET A 96 -9.62 -12.60 6.59
N PHE A 97 -8.86 -11.60 7.06
CA PHE A 97 -8.27 -11.61 8.39
C PHE A 97 -8.97 -10.69 9.39
N MET A 98 -9.76 -9.72 8.95
CA MET A 98 -10.50 -8.82 9.85
C MET A 98 -11.99 -9.13 9.91
N GLU A 99 -12.53 -9.77 8.87
CA GLU A 99 -13.94 -10.15 8.77
C GLU A 99 -14.13 -11.64 9.04
N GLY A 100 -15.31 -12.03 9.53
CA GLY A 100 -15.63 -13.42 9.86
C GLY A 100 -16.14 -13.58 11.29
N VAL A 101 -15.83 -14.72 11.92
CA VAL A 101 -16.22 -15.00 13.31
C VAL A 101 -15.43 -14.15 14.29
N CYS A 102 -14.15 -13.92 14.00
CA CYS A 102 -13.27 -13.03 14.74
C CYS A 102 -12.16 -12.52 13.82
N ALA A 103 -11.55 -11.39 14.17
CA ALA A 103 -10.33 -10.94 13.51
C ALA A 103 -9.14 -11.82 13.93
N ASP A 104 -8.23 -12.08 12.99
CA ASP A 104 -6.94 -12.70 13.28
C ASP A 104 -6.15 -11.75 14.21
N PRO A 105 -5.76 -12.21 15.41
CA PRO A 105 -5.17 -11.34 16.42
C PRO A 105 -3.79 -10.79 16.03
N LEU A 106 -3.00 -11.54 15.25
CA LEU A 106 -1.66 -11.10 14.82
C LEU A 106 -1.78 -10.07 13.70
N TYR A 107 -2.61 -10.35 12.70
CA TYR A 107 -2.88 -9.42 11.60
C TYR A 107 -3.49 -8.10 12.13
N GLU A 108 -4.47 -8.19 13.03
CA GLU A 108 -5.07 -7.01 13.67
C GLU A 108 -4.03 -6.21 14.46
N TYR A 109 -3.17 -6.89 15.22
CA TYR A 109 -2.10 -6.25 15.98
C TYR A 109 -1.15 -5.47 15.07
N HIS A 110 -0.66 -6.07 13.98
CA HIS A 110 0.25 -5.38 13.07
C HIS A 110 -0.41 -4.18 12.41
N LEU A 111 -1.68 -4.31 12.01
CA LEU A 111 -2.44 -3.20 11.43
C LEU A 111 -2.66 -2.05 12.40
N LYS A 112 -3.09 -2.32 13.64
CA LYS A 112 -3.29 -1.27 14.66
C LYS A 112 -1.98 -0.51 14.93
N ASN A 113 -0.86 -1.19 14.83
CA ASN A 113 0.47 -0.64 15.08
C ASN A 113 1.17 -0.09 13.82
N THR A 114 0.46 0.02 12.70
CA THR A 114 0.99 0.56 11.45
C THR A 114 0.12 1.73 10.96
N LEU A 115 0.78 2.83 10.60
CA LEU A 115 0.22 3.95 9.88
C LEU A 115 0.62 3.85 8.41
N ILE A 116 -0.31 4.16 7.52
CA ILE A 116 -0.17 4.04 6.07
C ILE A 116 -0.19 5.43 5.45
N PHE A 117 0.97 5.86 4.97
CA PHE A 117 1.12 7.08 4.18
C PHE A 117 1.21 6.68 2.71
N SER A 118 0.06 6.75 2.05
CA SER A 118 -0.09 6.45 0.65
C SER A 118 0.39 7.57 -0.26
N SER A 119 0.64 7.25 -1.53
CA SER A 119 0.98 8.23 -2.55
C SER A 119 0.36 7.84 -3.88
N ASP A 120 -0.03 8.82 -4.68
CA ASP A 120 -0.48 8.56 -6.05
C ASP A 120 0.68 7.95 -6.88
N CYS A 121 0.32 7.27 -7.97
CA CYS A 121 1.25 6.59 -8.89
C CYS A 121 1.19 7.30 -10.24
N PRO A 122 1.97 8.38 -10.45
CA PRO A 122 1.88 9.20 -11.66
C PRO A 122 2.41 8.50 -12.92
N LYS A 123 3.24 7.46 -12.75
CA LYS A 123 3.95 6.77 -13.83
C LYS A 123 3.78 5.26 -13.72
N PRO A 124 2.65 4.70 -14.20
CA PRO A 124 2.49 3.25 -14.30
C PRO A 124 3.57 2.65 -15.23
N GLN A 125 4.02 1.43 -14.91
CA GLN A 125 4.96 0.67 -15.73
C GLN A 125 4.24 -0.28 -16.69
N SER A 126 4.97 -0.85 -17.65
CA SER A 126 4.44 -1.72 -18.71
C SER A 126 3.70 -2.97 -18.21
N SER A 127 3.94 -3.41 -16.96
CA SER A 127 3.24 -4.53 -16.33
C SER A 127 2.10 -4.11 -15.40
N CYS A 128 1.75 -2.83 -15.33
CA CYS A 128 0.72 -2.33 -14.42
C CYS A 128 -0.68 -2.44 -15.03
N PHE A 129 -1.65 -2.92 -14.25
CA PHE A 129 -3.04 -3.14 -14.67
C PHE A 129 -4.06 -2.77 -13.57
N CYS A 130 -3.73 -1.85 -12.66
CA CYS A 130 -4.58 -1.58 -11.49
C CYS A 130 -6.01 -1.15 -11.86
N SER A 131 -6.20 -0.46 -12.99
CA SER A 131 -7.52 -0.06 -13.52
C SER A 131 -8.40 -1.24 -13.96
N PHE A 132 -7.81 -2.42 -14.20
CA PHE A 132 -8.53 -3.63 -14.62
C PHE A 132 -9.08 -4.43 -13.44
N VAL A 133 -8.59 -4.17 -12.23
CA VAL A 133 -8.97 -4.90 -11.00
C VAL A 133 -9.70 -4.00 -9.99
N GLU A 134 -10.56 -3.12 -10.51
CA GLU A 134 -11.34 -2.14 -9.73
C GLU A 134 -10.47 -1.16 -8.92
N GLY A 135 -9.21 -0.96 -9.33
CA GLY A 135 -8.28 -0.02 -8.71
C GLY A 135 -8.07 1.24 -9.55
N LYS A 136 -7.30 2.18 -9.02
CA LYS A 136 -6.87 3.41 -9.70
C LYS A 136 -5.40 3.70 -9.37
N PRO A 137 -4.69 4.53 -10.16
CA PRO A 137 -3.34 4.97 -9.82
C PRO A 137 -3.32 6.02 -8.70
N TYR A 138 -4.45 6.34 -8.07
CA TYR A 138 -4.58 7.25 -6.93
C TYR A 138 -5.64 6.71 -5.97
N VAL A 139 -5.63 7.20 -4.72
CA VAL A 139 -6.66 6.82 -3.74
C VAL A 139 -7.94 7.62 -3.94
N GLU A 140 -9.06 7.00 -3.60
CA GLU A 140 -10.35 7.67 -3.54
C GLU A 140 -10.79 7.72 -2.07
N THR A 141 -10.96 8.92 -1.52
CA THR A 141 -11.32 9.11 -0.12
C THR A 141 -12.53 8.26 0.26
N GLY A 142 -12.41 7.49 1.35
CA GLY A 142 -13.44 6.60 1.84
C GLY A 142 -13.54 5.23 1.14
N LYS A 143 -12.75 4.97 0.08
CA LYS A 143 -12.74 3.65 -0.60
C LYS A 143 -11.57 2.76 -0.20
N GLN A 144 -10.44 3.34 0.18
CA GLN A 144 -9.26 2.63 0.66
C GLN A 144 -8.90 3.10 2.07
N ALA A 145 -8.38 2.19 2.90
CA ALA A 145 -7.88 2.51 4.24
C ALA A 145 -6.44 3.03 4.14
N TYR A 146 -6.24 4.29 4.53
CA TYR A 146 -4.94 4.97 4.63
C TYR A 146 -5.07 6.12 5.64
N ASP A 147 -3.95 6.58 6.18
CA ASP A 147 -3.93 7.71 7.12
C ASP A 147 -3.70 9.03 6.40
N LEU A 148 -2.67 9.10 5.55
CA LEU A 148 -2.38 10.25 4.69
C LEU A 148 -2.18 9.79 3.24
N ASN A 149 -2.60 10.60 2.28
CA ASN A 149 -2.26 10.43 0.86
C ASN A 149 -1.49 11.62 0.34
N PHE A 150 -0.38 11.35 -0.36
CA PHE A 150 0.49 12.32 -0.98
C PHE A 150 0.32 12.28 -2.49
N SER A 151 -0.33 13.30 -3.04
CA SER A 151 -0.47 13.49 -4.48
C SER A 151 0.63 14.40 -5.02
N PRO A 152 1.46 13.97 -5.98
CA PRO A 152 2.50 14.81 -6.58
C PRO A 152 1.92 16.10 -7.16
N ALA A 153 2.59 17.22 -6.88
CA ALA A 153 2.26 18.54 -7.38
C ALA A 153 3.55 19.34 -7.65
N ALA A 154 3.43 20.51 -8.27
CA ALA A 154 4.60 21.34 -8.56
C ALA A 154 5.34 21.72 -7.26
N GLY A 155 6.59 21.26 -7.12
CA GLY A 155 7.46 21.56 -5.98
C GLY A 155 7.18 20.76 -4.69
N GLY A 156 6.20 19.86 -4.69
CA GLY A 156 5.80 19.16 -3.47
C GLY A 156 4.59 18.23 -3.65
N TYR A 157 3.78 18.15 -2.59
CA TYR A 157 2.67 17.20 -2.51
C TYR A 157 1.43 17.85 -1.92
N ILE A 158 0.28 17.54 -2.52
CA ILE A 158 -1.01 17.75 -1.87
C ILE A 158 -1.23 16.57 -0.92
N VAL A 159 -1.48 16.87 0.35
CA VAL A 159 -1.69 15.88 1.40
C VAL A 159 -3.15 15.88 1.83
N GLU A 160 -3.78 14.71 1.77
CA GLU A 160 -5.18 14.51 2.18
C GLU A 160 -5.23 13.45 3.29
N ALA A 161 -5.88 13.77 4.41
CA ALA A 161 -6.13 12.79 5.46
C ALA A 161 -7.23 11.78 5.06
N GLY A 162 -6.99 10.51 5.34
CA GLY A 162 -7.92 9.39 5.13
C GLY A 162 -8.45 8.76 6.42
N SER A 163 -7.90 9.13 7.58
CA SER A 163 -8.27 8.60 8.90
C SER A 163 -8.23 9.70 9.98
N PRO A 164 -8.86 9.48 11.15
CA PRO A 164 -8.72 10.37 12.31
C PRO A 164 -7.27 10.56 12.77
N GLU A 165 -6.45 9.50 12.70
CA GLU A 165 -5.02 9.56 12.97
C GLU A 165 -4.29 10.48 11.99
N GLY A 166 -4.61 10.40 10.69
CA GLY A 166 -4.10 11.30 9.68
C GLY A 166 -4.48 12.77 9.95
N GLU A 167 -5.73 13.03 10.34
CA GLU A 167 -6.17 14.38 10.71
C GLU A 167 -5.40 14.94 11.92
N LYS A 168 -5.17 14.11 12.94
CA LYS A 168 -4.35 14.49 14.10
C LYS A 168 -2.92 14.83 13.70
N ILE A 169 -2.31 14.03 12.82
CA ILE A 169 -0.95 14.26 12.33
C ILE A 169 -0.88 15.59 11.58
N LEU A 170 -1.82 15.88 10.68
CA LEU A 170 -1.86 17.15 9.95
C LEU A 170 -2.03 18.35 10.89
N ALA A 171 -2.84 18.21 11.95
CA ALA A 171 -3.05 19.28 12.92
C ALA A 171 -1.81 19.50 13.82
N GLN A 172 -1.18 18.44 14.32
CA GLN A 172 0.00 18.53 15.18
C GLN A 172 1.24 19.07 14.45
N LEU A 173 1.34 18.77 13.16
CA LEU A 173 2.48 19.14 12.31
C LEU A 173 2.13 20.26 11.34
N GLU A 174 1.14 21.10 11.66
CA GLU A 174 0.64 22.18 10.79
C GLU A 174 1.74 23.12 10.30
N ALA A 175 2.81 23.32 11.07
CA ALA A 175 3.96 24.15 10.69
C ALA A 175 4.71 23.68 9.42
N PHE A 176 4.52 22.43 8.99
CA PHE A 176 5.10 21.90 7.75
C PHE A 176 4.20 22.07 6.52
N PHE A 177 3.00 22.62 6.71
CA PHE A 177 1.94 22.59 5.71
C PHE A 177 1.41 23.97 5.35
N ASP A 178 1.31 24.22 4.05
CA ASP A 178 0.64 25.38 3.48
C ASP A 178 -0.81 25.05 3.05
N ASP A 179 -1.58 26.08 2.74
CA ASP A 179 -2.86 25.93 2.07
C ASP A 179 -2.67 25.49 0.60
N VAL A 180 -3.63 24.73 0.08
CA VAL A 180 -3.58 24.20 -1.30
C VAL A 180 -4.28 25.18 -2.25
N PRO A 181 -3.58 25.80 -3.22
CA PRO A 181 -4.23 26.63 -4.22
C PRO A 181 -5.17 25.82 -5.12
N GLY A 182 -6.30 26.42 -5.52
CA GLY A 182 -7.31 25.75 -6.36
C GLY A 182 -6.76 25.21 -7.69
N GLU A 183 -5.86 25.97 -8.35
CA GLU A 183 -5.20 25.55 -9.59
C GLU A 183 -4.38 24.25 -9.42
N MET A 184 -3.79 24.06 -8.24
CA MET A 184 -2.99 22.87 -7.95
C MET A 184 -3.86 21.61 -7.86
N LEU A 185 -5.09 21.74 -7.35
CA LEU A 185 -6.08 20.65 -7.33
C LEU A 185 -6.49 20.25 -8.74
N THR A 186 -6.73 21.23 -9.63
CA THR A 186 -7.05 20.96 -11.04
C THR A 186 -5.91 20.21 -11.72
N LYS A 187 -4.66 20.68 -11.58
CA LYS A 187 -3.47 20.01 -12.17
C LYS A 187 -3.27 18.60 -11.63
N ARG A 188 -3.51 18.37 -10.33
CA ARG A 188 -3.49 17.02 -9.74
C ARG A 188 -4.50 16.11 -10.43
N ASP A 189 -5.73 16.57 -10.61
CA ASP A 189 -6.78 15.76 -11.23
C ASP A 189 -6.48 15.45 -12.70
N GLU A 190 -5.91 16.41 -13.43
CA GLU A 190 -5.39 16.18 -14.79
C GLU A 190 -4.29 15.12 -14.81
N ALA A 191 -3.32 15.17 -13.89
CA ALA A 191 -2.26 14.17 -13.79
C ALA A 191 -2.79 12.77 -13.43
N ARG A 192 -3.82 12.70 -12.58
CA ARG A 192 -4.54 11.45 -12.26
C ARG A 192 -5.24 10.87 -13.50
N GLN A 193 -5.89 11.71 -14.32
CA GLN A 193 -6.49 11.26 -15.58
C GLN A 193 -5.44 10.82 -16.60
N GLU A 194 -4.30 11.50 -16.68
CA GLU A 194 -3.20 11.08 -17.54
C GLU A 194 -2.66 9.71 -17.14
N SER A 195 -2.48 9.46 -15.84
CA SER A 195 -2.06 8.15 -15.33
C SER A 195 -3.04 7.03 -15.72
N ILE A 196 -4.35 7.32 -15.77
CA ILE A 196 -5.37 6.37 -16.25
C ILE A 196 -5.20 6.14 -17.76
N ARG A 197 -5.02 7.20 -18.56
CA ARG A 197 -4.78 7.06 -20.02
C ARG A 197 -3.53 6.23 -20.32
N MET A 198 -2.45 6.44 -19.58
CA MET A 198 -1.24 5.63 -19.70
C MET A 198 -1.51 4.15 -19.40
N LEU A 199 -2.26 3.84 -18.33
CA LEU A 199 -2.65 2.45 -18.01
C LEU A 199 -3.48 1.81 -19.13
N ASP A 200 -4.38 2.58 -19.75
CA ASP A 200 -5.20 2.09 -20.85
C ASP A 200 -4.37 1.77 -22.09
N GLU A 201 -3.39 2.62 -22.42
CA GLU A 201 -2.47 2.37 -23.53
C GLU A 201 -1.57 1.15 -23.25
N ILE A 202 -1.01 1.04 -22.04
CA ILE A 202 -0.19 -0.11 -21.61
C ILE A 202 -0.95 -1.43 -21.78
N ASN A 203 -2.26 -1.42 -21.53
CA ASN A 203 -3.10 -2.61 -21.56
C ASN A 203 -4.04 -2.67 -22.78
N ARG A 204 -3.72 -1.96 -23.87
CA ARG A 204 -4.57 -1.88 -25.07
C ARG A 204 -4.96 -3.25 -25.64
N ASP A 205 -4.03 -4.19 -25.63
CA ASP A 205 -4.24 -5.56 -26.15
C ASP A 205 -5.14 -6.39 -25.25
N PHE A 206 -5.32 -5.96 -23.99
CA PHE A 206 -6.18 -6.59 -23.00
C PHE A 206 -7.49 -5.83 -22.78
N ALA A 207 -7.82 -4.82 -23.60
CA ALA A 207 -8.98 -3.94 -23.38
C ALA A 207 -10.31 -4.69 -23.15
N VAL A 208 -10.48 -5.89 -23.72
CA VAL A 208 -11.65 -6.77 -23.48
C VAL A 208 -11.82 -7.22 -22.02
N LEU A 209 -10.73 -7.23 -21.24
CA LEU A 209 -10.74 -7.54 -19.81
C LEU A 209 -11.07 -6.31 -18.96
N LYS A 210 -10.99 -5.11 -19.52
CA LYS A 210 -11.33 -3.88 -18.79
C LYS A 210 -12.82 -3.90 -18.48
N ASN A 211 -13.16 -3.74 -17.20
CA ASN A 211 -14.54 -3.83 -16.68
C ASN A 211 -15.21 -5.21 -16.88
N ALA A 212 -14.45 -6.26 -17.23
CA ALA A 212 -14.99 -7.60 -17.23
C ALA A 212 -15.37 -8.02 -15.81
N ASP A 213 -16.39 -8.86 -15.68
CA ASP A 213 -16.73 -9.47 -14.39
C ASP A 213 -15.70 -10.56 -14.02
N LEU A 214 -14.55 -10.12 -13.52
CA LEU A 214 -13.45 -10.99 -13.11
C LEU A 214 -13.87 -11.91 -11.96
N LYS A 215 -14.82 -11.49 -11.11
CA LYS A 215 -15.32 -12.30 -10.00
C LYS A 215 -16.13 -13.48 -10.53
N LYS A 216 -17.07 -13.24 -11.44
CA LYS A 216 -17.84 -14.29 -12.12
C LYS A 216 -16.92 -15.21 -12.91
N ARG A 217 -16.00 -14.67 -13.71
CA ARG A 217 -15.03 -15.48 -14.48
C ARG A 217 -14.18 -16.36 -13.58
N ALA A 218 -13.67 -15.83 -12.46
CA ALA A 218 -12.89 -16.60 -11.50
C ALA A 218 -13.72 -17.75 -10.89
N LYS A 219 -15.00 -17.49 -10.56
CA LYS A 219 -15.92 -18.51 -10.01
C LYS A 219 -16.25 -19.60 -11.03
N GLU A 220 -16.56 -19.23 -12.27
CA GLU A 220 -16.91 -20.18 -13.35
C GLU A 220 -15.72 -21.05 -13.78
N ASN A 221 -14.49 -20.54 -13.63
CA ASN A 221 -13.26 -21.25 -14.00
C ASN A 221 -12.50 -21.81 -12.79
N TYR A 222 -13.11 -21.78 -11.61
CA TYR A 222 -12.53 -22.38 -10.41
C TYR A 222 -12.31 -23.88 -10.62
N LEU A 223 -11.09 -24.36 -10.35
CA LEU A 223 -10.66 -25.75 -10.62
C LEU A 223 -10.87 -26.21 -12.08
N SER A 224 -10.81 -25.27 -13.04
CA SER A 224 -10.74 -25.57 -14.46
C SER A 224 -9.57 -26.52 -14.79
N GLY A 225 -9.61 -27.14 -15.98
CA GLY A 225 -8.53 -28.01 -16.44
C GLY A 225 -7.15 -27.33 -16.41
N TRP A 226 -7.11 -26.05 -16.78
CA TRP A 226 -5.89 -25.23 -16.68
C TRP A 226 -5.41 -25.08 -15.23
N TRP A 227 -6.31 -24.77 -14.29
CA TRP A 227 -5.96 -24.64 -12.88
C TRP A 227 -5.38 -25.95 -12.32
N LYS A 228 -6.02 -27.08 -12.64
CA LYS A 228 -5.55 -28.41 -12.25
C LYS A 228 -4.17 -28.73 -12.80
N GLU A 229 -3.88 -28.32 -14.04
CA GLU A 229 -2.56 -28.50 -14.64
C GLU A 229 -1.51 -27.62 -13.95
N ALA A 230 -1.81 -26.33 -13.78
CA ALA A 230 -0.92 -25.36 -13.15
C ALA A 230 -0.59 -25.70 -11.68
N SER A 231 -1.52 -26.34 -10.96
CA SER A 231 -1.31 -26.70 -9.55
C SER A 231 -0.49 -27.98 -9.33
N LYS A 232 -0.28 -28.82 -10.35
CA LYS A 232 0.46 -30.10 -10.23
C LYS A 232 1.91 -29.94 -9.78
N THR A 233 2.54 -28.81 -10.13
CA THR A 233 3.95 -28.52 -9.80
C THR A 233 4.10 -27.74 -8.50
N CYS A 234 3.00 -27.51 -7.77
CA CYS A 234 3.04 -26.82 -6.50
C CYS A 234 3.76 -27.67 -5.44
N VAL A 235 4.93 -27.18 -5.00
CA VAL A 235 5.72 -27.79 -3.92
C VAL A 235 5.45 -27.16 -2.56
N GLN A 236 4.35 -26.41 -2.41
CA GLN A 236 3.93 -25.77 -1.17
C GLN A 236 4.99 -24.86 -0.51
N CYS A 237 5.91 -24.30 -1.30
CA CYS A 237 7.00 -23.45 -0.80
C CYS A 237 6.55 -22.06 -0.31
N THR A 238 5.26 -21.73 -0.39
CA THR A 238 4.67 -20.41 -0.06
C THR A 238 5.16 -19.22 -0.92
N GLY A 239 5.90 -19.46 -2.00
CA GLY A 239 6.43 -18.38 -2.86
C GLY A 239 5.34 -17.45 -3.43
N CYS A 240 4.23 -18.00 -3.92
CA CYS A 240 3.08 -17.21 -4.39
C CYS A 240 2.48 -16.34 -3.28
N ASN A 241 2.51 -16.84 -2.04
CA ASN A 241 2.03 -16.14 -0.87
C ASN A 241 2.99 -15.05 -0.40
N ASN A 242 4.21 -14.96 -0.91
CA ASN A 242 5.13 -13.87 -0.56
C ASN A 242 5.17 -12.79 -1.64
N ILE A 243 5.05 -13.17 -2.92
CA ILE A 243 5.15 -12.24 -4.04
C ILE A 243 3.80 -11.59 -4.41
N CYS A 244 2.68 -12.30 -4.25
CA CYS A 244 1.37 -11.76 -4.59
C CYS A 244 0.84 -10.92 -3.42
N PRO A 245 0.49 -9.65 -3.61
CA PRO A 245 0.10 -8.76 -2.51
C PRO A 245 -1.26 -9.13 -1.89
N SER A 246 -2.08 -9.95 -2.55
CA SER A 246 -3.43 -10.33 -2.09
C SER A 246 -3.60 -11.82 -1.77
N CYS A 247 -2.58 -12.66 -1.95
CA CYS A 247 -2.61 -14.05 -1.50
C CYS A 247 -2.50 -14.15 0.03
N TYR A 248 -3.18 -15.13 0.64
CA TYR A 248 -3.32 -15.25 2.09
C TYR A 248 -3.30 -16.71 2.62
N CYS A 249 -2.71 -17.65 1.90
CA CYS A 249 -2.68 -19.04 2.38
C CYS A 249 -1.79 -19.16 3.64
N PHE A 250 -2.28 -19.80 4.70
CA PHE A 250 -1.51 -20.09 5.92
C PHE A 250 -1.88 -21.49 6.45
N TYR A 251 -1.02 -22.03 7.32
CA TYR A 251 -1.29 -23.25 8.06
C TYR A 251 -0.87 -23.04 9.52
N LEU A 252 -1.56 -23.70 10.44
CA LEU A 252 -1.19 -23.73 11.85
C LEU A 252 -0.51 -25.05 12.15
N ARG A 253 0.61 -25.01 12.89
CA ARG A 253 1.33 -26.20 13.31
C ARG A 253 1.84 -26.10 14.75
N PRO A 254 2.06 -27.23 15.43
CA PRO A 254 2.77 -27.27 16.70
C PRO A 254 4.15 -26.61 16.61
N GLY A 255 4.52 -25.83 17.64
CA GLY A 255 5.71 -24.96 17.62
C GLY A 255 7.07 -25.67 17.75
N ASP A 256 7.06 -26.96 18.04
CA ASP A 256 8.21 -27.85 18.23
C ASP A 256 8.84 -28.37 16.93
N GLU A 257 8.23 -28.10 15.77
CA GLU A 257 8.71 -28.55 14.44
C GLU A 257 9.60 -27.53 13.68
N PHE A 258 10.11 -26.51 14.37
CA PHE A 258 11.08 -25.53 13.84
C PHE A 258 12.37 -25.54 14.69
N GLN A 259 13.09 -26.67 14.69
CA GLN A 259 14.52 -26.72 15.02
C GLN A 259 15.32 -27.07 13.76
#